data_AF-A0A1H3W3S5-F1
#
_entry.id   AF-A0A1H3W3S5-F1
#
_cell.length_a   1.000
_cell.length_b   1.000
_cell.length_c   1.000
_cell.angle_alpha   90.00
_cell.angle_beta   90.00
_cell.angle_gamma   90.00
#
_symmetry.space_group_name_H-M   'P 1'
#
loop_
_entity.id
_entity.type
_entity.pdbx_description
1 polymer ?
#
loop_
_entity_poly.entity_id
_entity_poly.type
_entity_poly.pdbx_seq_one_letter_code
_entity_poly.pdbx_strand_id
1 'polypeptide(L)'
;MSSHAHDAIDGTESTYREYVLDVRIAEATADDETVYRFEAPDHVGAVFEDPEAATLYADVFFDVNGFDEVDVGDRGIPPTIIQAGRDTLVAYFLTQSYADQLWVASFYGLKPEKIDRYVNRVRKRADRVREGVRDRDLD
;
A
#
# COMPACT_ATOMS: atom_id res chain seq x y z
N MET A 1 -0.19 -34.16 3.79
CA MET A 1 1.11 -33.52 3.55
C MET A 1 1.12 -33.08 2.09
N SER A 2 0.67 -31.85 1.82
CA SER A 2 0.69 -31.28 0.48
C SER A 2 1.85 -30.32 0.39
N SER A 3 2.79 -30.67 -0.48
CA SER A 3 3.95 -29.88 -0.86
C SER A 3 3.48 -28.59 -1.51
N HIS A 4 3.82 -27.45 -0.91
CA HIS A 4 3.99 -26.21 -1.66
C HIS A 4 5.47 -26.14 -1.99
N ALA A 5 5.77 -26.50 -3.23
CA ALA A 5 7.05 -26.24 -3.85
C ALA A 5 7.27 -24.72 -3.78
N HIS A 6 8.19 -24.33 -2.91
CA HIS A 6 8.90 -23.07 -2.99
C HIS A 6 9.66 -23.13 -4.32
N ASP A 7 9.06 -22.63 -5.40
CA ASP A 7 9.83 -22.29 -6.59
C ASP A 7 10.74 -21.14 -6.16
N ALA A 8 11.99 -21.51 -5.87
CA ALA A 8 13.07 -20.60 -5.60
C ALA A 8 13.35 -19.83 -6.89
N ILE A 9 12.77 -18.64 -6.99
CA ILE A 9 13.29 -17.59 -7.85
C ILE A 9 14.69 -17.27 -7.28
N ASP A 10 15.71 -17.31 -8.14
CA ASP A 10 17.13 -17.08 -7.82
C ASP A 10 17.38 -15.59 -7.51
N GLY A 11 16.66 -15.06 -6.53
CA GLY A 11 16.67 -13.68 -6.08
C GLY A 11 16.88 -13.60 -4.58
N THR A 12 17.53 -12.54 -4.13
CA THR A 12 17.68 -12.28 -2.69
C THR A 12 16.40 -11.60 -2.21
N GLU A 13 15.56 -12.33 -1.46
CA GLU A 13 14.41 -11.75 -0.78
C GLU A 13 14.84 -11.23 0.61
N SER A 14 14.50 -9.99 0.91
CA SER A 14 14.71 -9.39 2.22
C SER A 14 13.50 -8.54 2.64
N THR A 15 13.43 -8.11 3.89
CA THR A 15 12.36 -7.22 4.34
C THR A 15 12.78 -5.77 4.12
N TYR A 16 12.05 -5.04 3.27
CA TYR A 16 12.23 -3.60 3.08
C TYR A 16 11.73 -2.83 4.31
N ARG A 17 10.52 -3.18 4.77
CA ARG A 17 9.88 -2.52 5.91
C ARG A 17 8.88 -3.42 6.62
N GLU A 18 8.94 -3.44 7.94
CA GLU A 18 8.01 -4.18 8.79
C GLU A 18 7.07 -3.21 9.52
N TYR A 19 5.83 -3.63 9.70
CA TYR A 19 4.79 -2.91 10.41
C TYR A 19 4.16 -3.82 11.49
N VAL A 20 3.20 -3.28 12.24
CA VAL A 20 2.39 -4.06 13.19
C VAL A 20 1.43 -5.00 12.45
N LEU A 21 0.82 -5.94 13.18
CA LEU A 21 -0.21 -6.87 12.67
C LEU A 21 0.28 -7.78 11.53
N ASP A 22 1.55 -8.22 11.59
CA ASP A 22 2.20 -9.07 10.58
C ASP A 22 2.16 -8.49 9.16
N VAL A 23 2.05 -7.15 9.04
CA VAL A 23 2.11 -6.44 7.77
C VAL A 23 3.55 -6.07 7.45
N ARG A 24 3.99 -6.33 6.23
CA ARG A 24 5.35 -5.97 5.77
C ARG A 24 5.39 -5.61 4.29
N ILE A 25 6.50 -5.01 3.89
CA ILE A 25 6.93 -4.90 2.50
C ILE A 25 8.21 -5.72 2.35
N ALA A 26 8.15 -6.77 1.53
CA ALA A 26 9.31 -7.53 1.12
C ALA A 26 9.96 -6.86 -0.11
N GLU A 27 11.29 -6.88 -0.17
CA GLU A 27 12.07 -6.49 -1.35
C GLU A 27 12.65 -7.78 -1.95
N ALA A 28 12.45 -7.96 -3.25
CA ALA A 28 13.06 -9.04 -4.00
C ALA A 28 13.79 -8.47 -5.21
N THR A 29 15.06 -8.84 -5.37
CA THR A 29 15.88 -8.45 -6.52
C THR A 29 16.21 -9.68 -7.35
N ALA A 30 15.92 -9.62 -8.65
CA ALA A 30 16.30 -10.61 -9.66
C ALA A 30 16.71 -9.89 -10.95
N ASP A 31 17.80 -10.31 -11.57
CA ASP A 31 18.28 -9.77 -12.86
C ASP A 31 18.39 -8.22 -12.91
N ASP A 32 18.90 -7.60 -11.85
CA ASP A 32 19.00 -6.14 -11.64
C ASP A 32 17.66 -5.38 -11.56
N GLU A 33 16.54 -6.09 -11.52
CA GLU A 33 15.21 -5.54 -11.25
C GLU A 33 14.82 -5.80 -9.79
N THR A 34 14.39 -4.75 -9.10
CA THR A 34 13.92 -4.83 -7.72
C THR A 34 12.42 -4.56 -7.67
N VAL A 35 11.69 -5.43 -6.98
CA VAL A 35 10.26 -5.27 -6.73
C VAL A 35 9.96 -5.28 -5.25
N TYR A 36 8.92 -4.54 -4.88
CA TYR A 36 8.45 -4.37 -3.51
C TYR A 36 7.07 -5.02 -3.39
N ARG A 37 6.96 -6.07 -2.57
CA ARG A 37 5.71 -6.79 -2.35
C ARG A 37 5.11 -6.41 -0.99
N PHE A 38 3.93 -5.83 -1.01
CA PHE A 38 3.12 -5.64 0.18
C PHE A 38 2.47 -6.96 0.60
N GLU A 39 2.62 -7.32 1.86
CA GLU A 39 2.08 -8.54 2.45
C GLU A 39 1.36 -8.20 3.75
N ALA A 40 0.13 -8.71 3.90
CA ALA A 40 -0.67 -8.58 5.11
C ALA A 40 -1.54 -9.84 5.30
N PRO A 41 -1.90 -10.21 6.54
CA PRO A 41 -2.83 -11.30 6.79
C PRO A 41 -4.17 -11.06 6.10
N ASP A 42 -4.73 -12.11 5.48
CA ASP A 42 -6.02 -12.09 4.81
C ASP A 42 -6.17 -11.03 3.69
N HIS A 43 -5.05 -10.50 3.18
CA HIS A 43 -5.01 -9.53 2.09
C HIS A 43 -4.33 -10.12 0.86
N VAL A 44 -4.90 -9.89 -0.32
CA VAL A 44 -4.22 -10.22 -1.57
C VAL A 44 -3.08 -9.22 -1.75
N GLY A 45 -1.84 -9.68 -1.53
CA GLY A 45 -0.65 -8.85 -1.63
C GLY A 45 -0.55 -8.11 -2.98
N ALA A 46 0.14 -6.96 -2.97
CA ALA A 46 0.35 -6.12 -4.14
C ALA A 46 1.85 -5.96 -4.43
N VAL A 47 2.23 -5.84 -5.71
CA VAL A 47 3.63 -5.71 -6.15
C VAL A 47 3.84 -4.35 -6.79
N PHE A 48 4.95 -3.70 -6.43
CA PHE A 48 5.31 -2.36 -6.88
C PHE A 48 6.76 -2.34 -7.36
N GLU A 49 7.05 -1.52 -8.35
CA GLU A 49 8.44 -1.22 -8.79
C GLU A 49 9.07 -0.10 -7.96
N ASP A 50 8.22 0.71 -7.30
CA ASP A 50 8.61 1.89 -6.51
C ASP A 50 8.35 1.64 -5.00
N PRO A 51 9.39 1.71 -4.14
CA PRO A 51 9.21 1.47 -2.71
C PRO A 51 8.33 2.53 -2.03
N GLU A 52 8.33 3.76 -2.56
CA GLU A 52 7.48 4.85 -2.10
C GLU A 52 6.00 4.57 -2.36
N ALA A 53 5.66 4.04 -3.55
CA ALA A 53 4.31 3.58 -3.86
C ALA A 53 3.89 2.40 -2.96
N ALA A 54 4.76 1.41 -2.74
CA ALA A 54 4.48 0.29 -1.83
C ALA A 54 4.23 0.77 -0.39
N THR A 55 5.03 1.75 0.07
CA THR A 55 4.87 2.37 1.39
C THR A 55 3.56 3.14 1.49
N LEU A 56 3.19 3.90 0.45
CA LEU A 56 1.93 4.63 0.43
C LEU A 56 0.72 3.69 0.41
N TYR A 57 0.83 2.54 -0.26
CA TYR A 57 -0.21 1.51 -0.24
C TYR A 57 -0.39 0.95 1.17
N ALA A 58 0.70 0.66 1.88
CA ALA A 58 0.63 0.27 3.29
C ALA A 58 -0.03 1.37 4.15
N ASP A 59 0.29 2.65 3.91
CA ASP A 59 -0.38 3.75 4.62
C ASP A 59 -1.89 3.78 4.35
N VAL A 60 -2.33 3.58 3.10
CA VAL A 60 -3.75 3.48 2.76
C VAL A 60 -4.39 2.29 3.47
N PHE A 61 -3.74 1.13 3.49
CA PHE A 61 -4.23 -0.06 4.19
C PHE A 61 -4.48 0.21 5.68
N PHE A 62 -3.52 0.81 6.38
CA PHE A 62 -3.68 1.17 7.79
C PHE A 62 -4.70 2.30 8.00
N ASP A 63 -4.77 3.27 7.08
CA ASP A 63 -5.71 4.41 7.18
C ASP A 63 -7.17 3.95 7.22
N VAL A 64 -7.50 2.89 6.47
CA VAL A 64 -8.87 2.36 6.38
C VAL A 64 -9.09 1.07 7.15
N ASN A 65 -8.09 0.60 7.91
CA ASN A 65 -8.12 -0.66 8.64
C ASN A 65 -8.38 -1.88 7.73
N GLY A 66 -7.69 -1.92 6.59
CA GLY A 66 -7.78 -2.97 5.58
C GLY A 66 -8.87 -2.72 4.52
N PHE A 67 -8.63 -3.24 3.32
CA PHE A 67 -9.58 -3.21 2.21
C PHE A 67 -9.38 -4.43 1.31
N ASP A 68 -10.40 -4.82 0.57
CA ASP A 68 -10.36 -5.98 -0.33
C ASP A 68 -10.33 -5.51 -1.80
N GLU A 69 -9.42 -6.11 -2.59
CA GLU A 69 -9.27 -5.84 -4.01
C GLU A 69 -9.75 -6.98 -4.93
N VAL A 70 -10.35 -8.05 -4.40
CA VAL A 70 -10.75 -9.26 -5.14
C VAL A 70 -11.64 -8.98 -6.36
N ASP A 71 -12.41 -7.89 -6.38
CA ASP A 71 -13.28 -7.49 -7.51
C ASP A 71 -12.87 -6.15 -8.17
N VAL A 72 -11.72 -5.58 -7.83
CA VAL A 72 -11.33 -4.23 -8.31
C VAL A 72 -11.14 -4.19 -9.83
N GLY A 73 -10.67 -5.29 -10.42
CA GLY A 73 -10.56 -5.42 -11.88
C GLY A 73 -11.90 -5.29 -12.63
N ASP A 74 -13.00 -5.67 -11.98
CA ASP A 74 -14.36 -5.64 -12.56
C ASP A 74 -15.18 -4.43 -12.09
N ARG A 75 -14.94 -3.95 -10.86
CA ARG A 75 -15.75 -2.90 -10.19
C ARG A 75 -15.03 -1.56 -10.03
N GLY A 76 -13.75 -1.49 -10.36
CA GLY A 76 -12.91 -0.33 -10.11
C GLY A 76 -12.53 -0.24 -8.64
N ILE A 77 -12.63 0.94 -8.05
CA ILE A 77 -12.01 1.25 -6.75
C ILE A 77 -12.72 0.53 -5.58
N PRO A 78 -11.99 -0.01 -4.58
CA PRO A 78 -12.62 -0.65 -3.43
C PRO A 78 -13.63 0.29 -2.72
N PRO A 79 -14.83 -0.20 -2.33
CA PRO A 79 -15.81 0.62 -1.64
C PRO A 79 -15.29 1.30 -0.37
N THR A 80 -14.43 0.61 0.39
CA THR A 80 -13.80 1.15 1.61
C THR A 80 -12.98 2.39 1.32
N ILE A 81 -12.22 2.41 0.21
CA ILE A 81 -11.41 3.55 -0.21
C ILE A 81 -12.30 4.75 -0.59
N ILE A 82 -13.41 4.49 -1.31
CA ILE A 82 -14.38 5.53 -1.68
C ILE A 82 -15.00 6.16 -0.41
N GLN A 83 -15.38 5.33 0.56
CA GLN A 83 -16.02 5.77 1.80
C GLN A 83 -15.08 6.53 2.74
N ALA A 84 -13.79 6.19 2.73
CA ALA A 84 -12.76 6.88 3.52
C ALA A 84 -12.58 8.35 3.09
N GLY A 85 -12.92 8.66 1.84
CA GLY A 85 -13.02 10.00 1.32
C GLY A 85 -11.85 10.41 0.43
N ARG A 86 -11.85 11.69 0.06
CA ARG A 86 -11.05 12.18 -1.07
C ARG A 86 -9.54 12.08 -0.87
N ASP A 87 -9.03 12.22 0.36
CA ASP A 87 -7.59 12.15 0.59
C ASP A 87 -7.06 10.72 0.47
N THR A 88 -7.78 9.74 1.03
CA THR A 88 -7.48 8.31 0.86
C THR A 88 -7.61 7.89 -0.60
N LEU A 89 -8.66 8.35 -1.31
CA LEU A 89 -8.84 8.06 -2.73
C LEU A 89 -7.68 8.61 -3.60
N VAL A 90 -7.19 9.81 -3.27
CA VAL A 90 -6.00 10.39 -3.92
C VAL A 90 -4.75 9.56 -3.63
N ALA A 91 -4.54 9.17 -2.38
CA ALA A 91 -3.40 8.34 -2.01
C ALA A 91 -3.43 6.98 -2.70
N TYR A 92 -4.59 6.31 -2.74
CA TYR A 92 -4.77 5.05 -3.44
C TYR A 92 -4.51 5.16 -4.94
N PHE A 93 -4.94 6.24 -5.60
CA PHE A 93 -4.59 6.43 -7.02
C PHE A 93 -3.09 6.55 -7.24
N LEU A 94 -2.36 7.20 -6.35
CA LEU A 94 -0.90 7.32 -6.46
C LEU A 94 -0.15 6.00 -6.22
N THR A 95 -0.82 4.95 -5.77
CA THR A 95 -0.23 3.60 -5.72
C THR A 95 -0.44 2.83 -7.02
N GLN A 96 -1.26 3.34 -7.95
CA GLN A 96 -1.52 2.69 -9.22
C GLN A 96 -0.44 3.05 -10.23
N SER A 97 0.07 2.07 -10.96
CA SER A 97 1.17 2.25 -11.92
C SER A 97 0.90 3.26 -13.04
N TYR A 98 -0.38 3.55 -13.33
CA TYR A 98 -0.79 4.48 -14.38
C TYR A 98 -0.92 5.94 -13.91
N ALA A 99 -0.86 6.21 -12.61
CA ALA A 99 -1.21 7.51 -12.04
C ALA A 99 -0.05 8.14 -11.28
N ASP A 100 0.36 9.33 -11.74
CA ASP A 100 1.30 10.18 -11.04
C ASP A 100 0.61 11.40 -10.40
N GLN A 101 1.39 12.21 -9.68
CA GLN A 101 0.90 13.41 -8.99
C GLN A 101 0.22 14.41 -9.94
N LEU A 102 0.77 14.60 -11.15
CA LEU A 102 0.26 15.56 -12.14
C LEU A 102 -1.05 15.06 -12.75
N TRP A 103 -1.13 13.77 -13.02
CA TRP A 103 -2.33 13.10 -13.49
C TRP A 103 -3.45 13.23 -12.46
N VAL A 104 -3.19 12.88 -11.19
CA VAL A 104 -4.19 12.98 -10.12
C VAL A 104 -4.62 14.44 -9.89
N ALA A 105 -3.67 15.37 -9.91
CA ALA A 105 -3.97 16.80 -9.81
C ALA A 105 -4.90 17.26 -10.94
N SER A 106 -4.62 16.85 -12.18
CA SER A 106 -5.42 17.18 -13.37
C SER A 106 -6.81 16.55 -13.30
N PHE A 107 -6.92 15.26 -12.96
CA PHE A 107 -8.19 14.55 -12.80
C PHE A 107 -9.13 15.26 -11.83
N TYR A 108 -8.57 15.82 -10.76
CA TYR A 108 -9.32 16.49 -9.70
C TYR A 108 -9.46 18.01 -9.85
N GLY A 109 -8.84 18.62 -10.88
CA GLY A 109 -8.78 20.07 -11.05
C GLY A 109 -8.08 20.78 -9.88
N LEU A 110 -7.03 20.18 -9.33
CA LEU A 110 -6.26 20.68 -8.18
C LEU A 110 -4.83 21.02 -8.59
N LYS A 111 -4.14 21.77 -7.73
CA LYS A 111 -2.69 21.96 -7.85
C LYS A 111 -1.94 20.79 -7.19
N PRO A 112 -0.73 20.42 -7.66
CA PRO A 112 0.08 19.34 -7.09
C PRO A 112 0.30 19.47 -5.58
N GLU A 113 0.51 20.68 -5.05
CA GLU A 113 0.78 20.87 -3.62
C GLU A 113 -0.44 20.49 -2.74
N LYS A 114 -1.65 20.47 -3.32
CA LYS A 114 -2.85 20.00 -2.62
C LYS A 114 -2.92 18.47 -2.60
N ILE A 115 -2.36 17.79 -3.59
CA ILE A 115 -2.21 16.33 -3.61
C ILE A 115 -1.25 15.91 -2.48
N ASP A 116 -0.11 16.59 -2.33
CA ASP A 116 0.83 16.32 -1.23
C ASP A 116 0.18 16.51 0.14
N ARG A 117 -0.67 17.51 0.29
CA ARG A 117 -1.42 17.72 1.53
C ARG A 117 -2.36 16.56 1.85
N TYR A 118 -2.97 15.94 0.85
CA TYR A 118 -3.83 14.78 1.05
C TYR A 118 -3.03 13.55 1.44
N VAL A 119 -1.95 13.24 0.71
CA VAL A 119 -1.04 12.13 1.04
C VAL A 119 -0.50 12.28 2.46
N ASN A 120 -0.08 13.48 2.86
CA ASN A 120 0.41 13.74 4.21
C ASN A 120 -0.65 13.53 5.31
N ARG A 121 -1.95 13.67 5.01
CA ARG A 121 -3.00 13.37 5.99
C ARG A 121 -3.21 11.88 6.16
N VAL A 122 -3.21 11.13 5.07
CA VAL A 122 -3.30 9.66 5.07
C VAL A 122 -2.14 9.07 5.86
N ARG A 123 -0.90 9.47 5.53
CA ARG A 123 0.31 9.08 6.27
C ARG A 123 0.18 9.29 7.78
N LYS A 124 -0.25 10.48 8.20
CA LYS A 124 -0.45 10.81 9.62
C LYS A 124 -1.55 9.97 10.28
N ARG A 125 -2.61 9.61 9.56
CA ARG A 125 -3.66 8.74 10.11
C ARG A 125 -3.15 7.31 10.25
N ALA A 126 -2.47 6.79 9.23
CA ALA A 126 -1.82 5.48 9.26
C ALA A 126 -0.79 5.38 10.39
N ASP A 127 0.07 6.39 10.56
CA ASP A 127 1.04 6.44 11.66
C ASP A 127 0.35 6.34 13.03
N ARG A 128 -0.73 7.11 13.25
CA ARG A 128 -1.49 7.05 14.51
C ARG A 128 -2.15 5.70 14.75
N VAL A 129 -2.64 5.03 13.70
CA VAL A 129 -3.18 3.66 13.81
C VAL A 129 -2.08 2.71 14.23
N ARG A 130 -0.93 2.76 13.56
CA ARG A 130 0.23 1.90 13.87
C ARG A 130 0.77 2.14 15.29
N GLU A 131 0.89 3.39 15.72
CA GLU A 131 1.26 3.76 17.10
C GLU A 131 0.25 3.21 18.12
N GLY A 132 -1.05 3.42 17.86
CA GLY A 132 -2.10 2.95 18.77
C GLY A 132 -2.18 1.43 18.91
N VAL A 133 -1.72 0.65 17.93
CA VAL A 133 -1.58 -0.81 18.04
C VAL A 133 -0.38 -1.17 18.91
N ARG A 134 0.79 -0.57 18.67
CA ARG A 134 2.00 -0.84 19.47
C ARG A 134 1.77 -0.56 20.94
N ASP A 135 1.10 0.54 21.26
CA ASP A 135 0.83 0.91 22.65
C ASP A 135 -0.08 -0.12 23.36
N ARG A 136 -0.96 -0.81 22.63
CA ARG A 136 -1.84 -1.86 23.17
C ARG A 136 -1.15 -3.22 23.31
N ASP A 137 -0.16 -3.50 22.48
CA ASP A 137 0.63 -4.74 22.55
C ASP A 137 1.67 -4.71 23.68
N LEU A 138 1.93 -3.54 24.27
CA LEU A 138 2.87 -3.35 25.38
C LEU A 138 2.22 -3.44 26.78
N ASP A 139 0.90 -3.55 26.87
CA ASP A 139 0.11 -3.75 28.11
C ASP A 139 -0.24 -5.23 28.36
#